data_AF-A0AAY5K7V9-F1
#
_entry.id   AF-A0AAY5K7V9-F1
#
_cell.length_a   1.000
_cell.length_b   1.000
_cell.length_c   1.000
_cell.angle_alpha   90.00
_cell.angle_beta   90.00
_cell.angle_gamma   90.00
#
_symmetry.space_group_name_H-M   'P 1'
#
loop_
_entity.id
_entity.type
_entity.pdbx_description
1 polymer ?
#
loop_
_entity_poly.entity_id
_entity_poly.type
_entity_poly.pdbx_seq_one_letter_code
_entity_poly.pdbx_strand_id
1 'polypeptide(L)'
;LTCSSDANPPVDKYTWYKKTVSSPKASGQSYSITNITSEDSGEYYCEAQNKYGRLNSSTLSVDVQYVDECTAHSQICGENSTCLNTNGSYSCHCLPGFKSNRIGLCVDINECVEEKRYCGNEGLCHNLIGSYWCQCSPGSTNYGHKGTKCVELSCDPQEAQPGKVKPLFLQYI
;
A
#
# COMPACT_ATOMS: atom_id res chain seq x y z
N LEU A 1 14.57 -6.64 -27.75
CA LEU A 1 15.10 -5.44 -28.43
C LEU A 1 16.32 -5.83 -29.24
N THR A 2 16.49 -5.30 -30.47
CA THR A 2 17.61 -5.64 -31.36
C THR A 2 18.29 -4.38 -31.88
N CYS A 3 19.60 -4.41 -31.99
CA CYS A 3 20.42 -3.30 -32.46
C CYS A 3 21.28 -3.77 -33.65
N SER A 4 21.46 -2.93 -34.66
CA SER A 4 22.28 -3.23 -35.82
C SER A 4 22.97 -1.97 -36.33
N SER A 5 24.13 -2.14 -36.95
CA SER A 5 24.93 -1.04 -37.48
C SER A 5 25.74 -1.52 -38.68
N ASP A 6 25.81 -0.68 -39.70
CA ASP A 6 26.58 -0.91 -40.94
C ASP A 6 28.00 -0.31 -40.86
N ALA A 7 28.55 -0.18 -39.64
CA ALA A 7 29.88 0.38 -39.44
C ALA A 7 30.96 -0.40 -40.20
N ASN A 8 31.93 0.32 -40.77
CA ASN A 8 33.12 -0.25 -41.38
C ASN A 8 34.37 0.38 -40.75
N PRO A 9 35.19 -0.37 -39.98
CA PRO A 9 35.08 -1.79 -39.66
C PRO A 9 33.82 -2.12 -38.82
N PRO A 10 33.38 -3.40 -38.85
CA PRO A 10 32.19 -3.85 -38.15
C PRO A 10 32.25 -3.55 -36.65
N VAL A 11 31.06 -3.46 -36.04
CA VAL A 11 30.91 -3.19 -34.61
C VAL A 11 31.47 -4.36 -33.80
N ASP A 12 32.36 -4.06 -32.86
CA ASP A 12 32.98 -5.04 -31.96
C ASP A 12 32.11 -5.27 -30.71
N LYS A 13 31.35 -4.25 -30.27
CA LYS A 13 30.55 -4.30 -29.05
C LYS A 13 29.25 -3.50 -29.17
N TYR A 14 28.14 -4.13 -28.74
CA TYR A 14 26.86 -3.47 -28.51
C TYR A 14 26.55 -3.43 -27.01
N THR A 15 26.15 -2.27 -26.50
CA THR A 15 25.75 -2.08 -25.10
C THR A 15 24.38 -1.41 -25.02
N TRP A 16 23.48 -1.94 -24.21
CA TRP A 16 22.12 -1.41 -24.05
C TRP A 16 22.00 -0.52 -22.82
N TYR A 17 21.29 0.59 -22.97
CA TYR A 17 21.04 1.56 -21.91
C TYR A 17 19.56 1.91 -21.84
N LYS A 18 19.11 2.27 -20.64
CA LYS A 18 17.81 2.89 -20.38
C LYS A 18 18.05 4.36 -20.08
N LYS A 19 17.36 5.31 -20.70
CA LYS A 19 17.62 6.76 -20.52
C LYS A 19 17.63 7.21 -19.05
N THR A 20 16.81 6.57 -18.21
CA THR A 20 16.69 6.89 -16.78
C THR A 20 17.77 6.24 -15.90
N VAL A 21 18.60 5.34 -16.46
CA VAL A 21 19.60 4.56 -15.72
C VAL A 21 20.94 4.62 -16.46
N SER A 22 21.96 5.16 -15.80
CA SER A 22 23.30 5.31 -16.37
C SER A 22 24.11 4.01 -16.45
N SER A 23 23.67 2.93 -15.79
CA SER A 23 24.31 1.61 -15.87
C SER A 23 23.86 0.83 -17.11
N PRO A 24 24.77 0.04 -17.71
CA PRO A 24 24.43 -0.81 -18.85
C PRO A 24 23.44 -1.90 -18.42
N LYS A 25 22.36 -2.07 -19.19
CA LYS A 25 21.30 -3.06 -18.94
C LYS A 25 21.66 -4.44 -19.49
N ALA A 26 22.33 -4.47 -20.63
CA ALA A 26 22.77 -5.69 -21.29
C ALA A 26 23.90 -5.41 -22.28
N SER A 27 24.59 -6.46 -22.70
CA SER A 27 25.57 -6.43 -23.79
C SER A 27 25.19 -7.47 -24.84
N GLY A 28 25.46 -7.14 -26.10
CA GLY A 28 25.11 -7.98 -27.25
C GLY A 28 24.10 -7.34 -28.18
N GLN A 29 23.99 -7.93 -29.36
CA GLN A 29 23.17 -7.40 -30.45
C GLN A 29 21.66 -7.43 -30.14
N SER A 30 21.24 -8.38 -29.29
CA SER A 30 19.86 -8.51 -28.80
C SER A 30 19.80 -8.42 -27.28
N TYR A 31 18.79 -7.70 -26.78
CA TYR A 31 18.45 -7.64 -25.36
C TYR A 31 17.05 -8.19 -25.12
N SER A 32 16.95 -9.23 -24.29
CA SER A 32 15.71 -9.89 -23.91
C SER A 32 15.46 -9.74 -22.41
N ILE A 33 14.26 -9.31 -22.05
CA ILE A 33 13.79 -9.19 -20.67
C ILE A 33 12.88 -10.39 -20.41
N THR A 34 13.17 -11.20 -19.40
CA THR A 34 12.46 -12.46 -19.14
C THR A 34 11.43 -12.37 -18.02
N ASN A 35 11.64 -11.49 -17.04
CA ASN A 35 10.70 -11.23 -15.94
C ASN A 35 10.26 -9.77 -16.03
N ILE A 36 9.38 -9.48 -17.00
CA ILE A 36 8.96 -8.12 -17.36
C ILE A 36 8.18 -7.51 -16.20
N THR A 37 8.57 -6.32 -15.78
CA THR A 37 7.85 -5.51 -14.80
C THR A 37 7.55 -4.12 -15.37
N SER A 38 6.64 -3.36 -14.77
CA SER A 38 6.34 -1.97 -15.15
C SER A 38 7.56 -1.05 -15.05
N GLU A 39 8.55 -1.35 -14.22
CA GLU A 39 9.81 -0.60 -14.20
C GLU A 39 10.65 -0.87 -15.44
N ASP A 40 10.32 -1.85 -16.28
CA ASP A 40 10.93 -2.03 -17.59
C ASP A 40 10.36 -1.07 -18.63
N SER A 41 9.21 -0.42 -18.38
CA SER A 41 8.72 0.67 -19.22
C SER A 41 9.69 1.84 -19.26
N GLY A 42 9.88 2.41 -20.43
CA GLY A 42 10.68 3.60 -20.66
C GLY A 42 11.47 3.56 -21.95
N GLU A 43 12.42 4.47 -22.03
CA GLU A 43 13.17 4.75 -23.25
C GLU A 43 14.51 4.02 -23.27
N TYR A 44 14.75 3.21 -24.30
CA TYR A 44 15.97 2.41 -24.49
C TYR A 44 16.73 2.86 -25.72
N TYR A 45 18.06 2.79 -25.65
CA TYR A 45 18.95 2.96 -26.79
C TYR A 45 20.13 2.00 -26.68
N CYS A 46 20.76 1.70 -27.80
CA CYS A 46 22.00 0.92 -27.84
C CYS A 46 23.17 1.81 -28.26
N GLU A 47 24.34 1.57 -27.66
CA GLU A 47 25.62 2.11 -28.09
C GLU A 47 26.34 1.03 -28.91
N ALA A 48 26.72 1.36 -30.13
CA ALA A 48 27.57 0.54 -31.00
C ALA A 48 29.00 1.08 -30.93
N GLN A 49 29.97 0.21 -30.64
CA GLN A 49 31.37 0.57 -30.49
C GLN A 49 32.28 -0.30 -31.36
N ASN A 50 33.25 0.33 -32.02
CA ASN A 50 34.40 -0.33 -32.63
C ASN A 50 35.71 0.36 -32.19
N LYS A 51 36.85 -0.10 -32.69
CA LYS A 51 38.16 0.52 -32.41
C LYS A 51 38.29 2.02 -32.74
N TYR A 52 37.41 2.58 -33.57
CA TYR A 52 37.49 3.98 -34.01
C TYR A 52 36.49 4.91 -33.33
N GLY A 53 35.46 4.37 -32.66
CA GLY A 53 34.49 5.22 -31.97
C GLY A 53 33.29 4.49 -31.43
N ARG A 54 32.36 5.30 -30.90
CA ARG A 54 31.09 4.88 -30.32
C ARG A 54 29.98 5.80 -30.81
N LEU A 55 28.82 5.23 -31.13
CA LEU A 55 27.63 5.98 -31.51
C LEU A 55 26.38 5.34 -30.89
N ASN A 56 25.44 6.19 -30.50
CA ASN A 56 24.16 5.78 -29.94
C ASN A 56 23.10 5.68 -31.03
N SER A 57 22.23 4.68 -30.93
CA SER A 57 21.04 4.57 -31.75
C SER A 57 20.02 5.66 -31.42
N SER A 58 18.98 5.77 -32.25
CA SER A 58 17.73 6.39 -31.84
C SER A 58 17.15 5.68 -30.62
N THR A 59 16.31 6.41 -29.89
CA THR A 59 15.63 5.89 -28.72
C THR A 59 14.34 5.17 -29.12
N LEU A 60 14.08 4.03 -28.49
CA LEU A 60 12.85 3.25 -28.61
C LEU A 60 12.09 3.31 -27.28
N SER A 61 10.83 3.73 -27.32
CA SER A 61 9.93 3.66 -26.16
C SER A 61 9.37 2.25 -26.04
N VAL A 62 9.62 1.62 -24.89
CA VAL A 62 9.01 0.35 -24.50
C VAL A 62 7.96 0.68 -23.45
N ASP A 63 6.73 0.27 -23.70
CA ASP A 63 5.62 0.49 -22.79
C ASP A 63 5.04 -0.87 -22.40
N VAL A 64 5.33 -1.28 -21.16
CA VAL A 64 4.79 -2.50 -20.57
C VAL A 64 3.39 -2.22 -20.08
N GLN A 65 2.42 -2.80 -20.78
CA GLN A 65 1.01 -2.74 -20.41
C GLN A 65 0.70 -3.90 -19.46
N TYR A 66 0.20 -3.60 -18.27
CA TYR A 66 -0.42 -4.58 -17.38
C TYR A 66 -1.84 -4.13 -17.05
N VAL A 67 -2.73 -5.10 -16.89
CA VAL A 67 -4.12 -4.84 -16.52
C VAL A 67 -4.16 -4.36 -15.08
N ASP A 68 -4.97 -3.34 -14.79
CA ASP A 68 -5.34 -3.02 -13.42
C ASP A 68 -6.47 -3.96 -13.01
N GLU A 69 -6.13 -5.01 -12.27
CA GLU A 69 -7.11 -6.03 -11.87
C GLU A 69 -8.17 -5.45 -10.93
N CYS A 70 -7.87 -4.37 -10.20
CA CYS A 70 -8.82 -3.72 -9.30
C CYS A 70 -9.93 -2.99 -10.05
N THR A 71 -9.61 -2.35 -11.18
CA THR A 71 -10.62 -1.72 -12.05
C THR A 71 -11.27 -2.71 -13.00
N ALA A 72 -10.52 -3.69 -13.51
CA ALA A 72 -11.08 -4.72 -14.37
C ALA A 72 -12.09 -5.58 -13.61
N HIS A 73 -11.79 -5.96 -12.36
CA HIS A 73 -12.58 -6.90 -11.56
C HIS A 73 -12.92 -6.28 -10.19
N SER A 74 -14.00 -5.50 -10.13
CA SER A 74 -14.40 -4.70 -8.96
C SER A 74 -14.68 -5.46 -7.66
N GLN A 75 -14.78 -6.79 -7.70
CA GLN A 75 -15.06 -7.67 -6.54
C GLN A 75 -13.92 -8.67 -6.26
N ILE A 76 -12.75 -8.48 -6.86
CA ILE A 76 -11.64 -9.44 -6.80
C ILE A 76 -11.11 -9.68 -5.37
N CYS A 77 -11.25 -8.71 -4.48
CA CYS A 77 -10.81 -8.81 -3.09
C CYS A 77 -11.92 -9.20 -2.09
N GLY A 78 -13.17 -9.30 -2.55
CA GLY A 78 -14.33 -9.59 -1.69
C GLY A 78 -14.75 -8.40 -0.81
N GLU A 79 -15.79 -8.62 0.00
CA GLU A 79 -16.35 -7.58 0.88
C GLU A 79 -15.37 -7.17 2.00
N ASN A 80 -15.57 -5.96 2.53
CA ASN A 80 -14.78 -5.38 3.62
C ASN A 80 -13.26 -5.36 3.38
N SER A 81 -12.88 -5.20 2.11
CA SER A 81 -11.49 -5.13 1.67
C SER A 81 -11.26 -3.98 0.69
N THR A 82 -10.00 -3.58 0.54
CA THR A 82 -9.51 -2.69 -0.50
C THR A 82 -8.60 -3.45 -1.44
N CYS A 83 -8.75 -3.18 -2.73
CA CYS A 83 -7.85 -3.68 -3.77
C CYS A 83 -6.78 -2.63 -4.05
N LEU A 84 -5.53 -3.07 -4.03
CA LEU A 84 -4.37 -2.27 -4.43
C LEU A 84 -3.76 -2.93 -5.66
N ASN A 85 -3.81 -2.22 -6.79
CA ASN A 85 -3.13 -2.67 -7.99
C ASN A 85 -1.61 -2.58 -7.74
N THR A 86 -0.89 -3.61 -8.12
CA THR A 86 0.56 -3.70 -8.01
C THR A 86 1.16 -3.99 -9.36
N ASN A 87 2.48 -3.89 -9.46
CA ASN A 87 3.12 -4.11 -10.74
C ASN A 87 3.02 -5.58 -11.18
N GLY A 88 2.19 -5.83 -12.21
CA GLY A 88 1.96 -7.17 -12.77
C GLY A 88 1.11 -8.09 -11.91
N SER A 89 0.41 -7.57 -10.89
CA SER A 89 -0.51 -8.30 -10.01
C SER A 89 -1.37 -7.34 -9.19
N TYR A 90 -2.13 -7.84 -8.23
CA TYR A 90 -2.88 -7.04 -7.25
C TYR A 90 -2.72 -7.58 -5.83
N SER A 91 -3.05 -6.76 -4.84
CA SER A 91 -3.08 -7.13 -3.43
C SER A 91 -4.38 -6.69 -2.76
N CYS A 92 -4.91 -7.54 -1.88
CA CYS A 92 -6.14 -7.30 -1.15
C CYS A 92 -5.84 -7.05 0.32
N HIS A 93 -6.35 -5.96 0.87
CA HIS A 93 -6.15 -5.56 2.26
C HIS A 93 -7.50 -5.45 2.95
N CYS A 94 -7.62 -5.96 4.17
CA CYS A 94 -8.87 -5.79 4.92
C CYS A 94 -9.03 -4.34 5.38
N LEU A 95 -10.27 -3.86 5.38
CA LEU A 95 -10.61 -2.55 5.95
C LEU A 95 -10.28 -2.52 7.45
N PRO A 96 -10.06 -1.33 8.05
CA PRO A 96 -9.91 -1.22 9.49
C PRO A 96 -11.08 -1.86 10.24
N GLY A 97 -10.78 -2.63 11.30
CA GLY A 97 -11.78 -3.43 12.03
C GLY A 97 -12.04 -4.83 11.45
N PHE A 98 -11.35 -5.21 10.37
CA PHE A 98 -11.48 -6.54 9.75
C PHE A 98 -10.11 -7.24 9.67
N LYS A 99 -10.13 -8.58 9.74
CA LYS A 99 -8.95 -9.43 9.59
C LYS A 99 -9.19 -10.51 8.56
N SER A 100 -8.12 -10.97 7.91
CA SER A 100 -8.20 -12.07 6.96
C SER A 100 -8.39 -13.41 7.69
N ASN A 101 -9.32 -14.23 7.23
CA ASN A 101 -9.54 -15.59 7.71
C ASN A 101 -8.64 -16.60 6.97
N ARG A 102 -8.78 -17.91 7.28
CA ARG A 102 -7.94 -18.97 6.66
C ARG A 102 -8.09 -19.11 5.14
N ILE A 103 -9.15 -18.54 4.55
CA ILE A 103 -9.48 -18.63 3.12
C ILE A 103 -9.20 -17.27 2.43
N GLY A 104 -8.67 -16.28 3.16
CA GLY A 104 -8.32 -14.97 2.61
C GLY A 104 -9.45 -13.92 2.66
N LEU A 105 -10.62 -14.25 3.20
CA LEU A 105 -11.75 -13.31 3.31
C LEU A 105 -11.62 -12.41 4.54
N CYS A 106 -12.02 -11.15 4.38
CA CYS A 106 -12.04 -10.18 5.47
C CYS A 106 -13.28 -10.37 6.34
N VAL A 107 -13.03 -10.81 7.58
CA VAL A 107 -14.06 -11.00 8.60
C VAL A 107 -13.88 -9.98 9.71
N ASP A 108 -15.00 -9.62 10.33
CA ASP A 108 -15.04 -8.71 11.47
C ASP A 108 -14.08 -9.16 12.58
N ILE A 109 -13.30 -8.21 13.11
CA ILE A 109 -12.49 -8.44 14.30
C ILE A 109 -13.43 -8.30 15.49
N ASN A 110 -13.58 -9.37 16.28
CA ASN A 110 -14.31 -9.25 17.52
C ASN A 110 -13.39 -8.74 18.63
N GLU A 111 -13.32 -7.43 18.82
CA GLU A 111 -12.41 -6.83 19.79
C GLU A 111 -12.70 -7.31 21.22
N CYS A 112 -13.97 -7.59 21.53
CA CYS A 112 -14.38 -8.09 22.84
C CYS A 112 -13.87 -9.50 23.17
N VAL A 113 -13.49 -10.28 22.16
CA VAL A 113 -12.92 -11.64 22.32
C VAL A 113 -11.40 -11.63 22.16
N GLU A 114 -10.87 -10.82 21.24
CA GLU A 114 -9.42 -10.70 21.00
C GLU A 114 -8.69 -10.20 22.25
N GLU A 115 -9.21 -9.17 22.93
CA GLU A 115 -8.61 -8.66 24.15
C GLU A 115 -9.64 -8.18 25.19
N LYS A 116 -9.59 -8.77 26.39
CA LYS A 116 -10.52 -8.47 27.48
C LYS A 116 -10.46 -7.03 28.01
N ARG A 117 -9.44 -6.24 27.64
CA ARG A 117 -9.19 -4.90 28.21
C ARG A 117 -9.38 -3.74 27.24
N TYR A 118 -9.98 -3.97 26.07
CA TYR A 118 -10.30 -2.87 25.13
C TYR A 118 -11.11 -1.74 25.79
N CYS A 119 -12.10 -2.09 26.62
CA CYS A 119 -12.93 -1.13 27.34
C CYS A 119 -12.38 -0.69 28.71
N GLY A 120 -11.15 -1.08 29.08
CA GLY A 120 -10.61 -0.90 30.43
C GLY A 120 -11.11 -1.95 31.42
N ASN A 121 -10.84 -1.75 32.71
CA ASN A 121 -11.18 -2.73 33.76
C ASN A 121 -12.68 -2.72 34.13
N GLU A 122 -13.41 -1.63 33.86
CA GLU A 122 -14.79 -1.43 34.34
C GLU A 122 -15.80 -1.13 33.21
N GLY A 123 -15.42 -1.33 31.95
CA GLY A 123 -16.31 -1.16 30.80
C GLY A 123 -16.78 -2.50 30.24
N LEU A 124 -18.09 -2.64 29.98
CA LEU A 124 -18.64 -3.77 29.23
C LEU A 124 -18.42 -3.54 27.74
N CYS A 125 -17.77 -4.50 27.07
CA CYS A 125 -17.51 -4.45 25.63
C CYS A 125 -18.66 -5.01 24.82
N HIS A 126 -19.02 -4.30 23.75
CA HIS A 126 -20.02 -4.73 22.77
C HIS A 126 -19.44 -4.66 21.36
N ASN A 127 -19.42 -5.80 20.67
CA ASN A 127 -18.90 -5.91 19.31
C ASN A 127 -19.85 -5.28 18.29
N LEU A 128 -19.32 -4.56 17.31
CA LEU A 128 -20.04 -4.02 16.16
C LEU A 128 -19.33 -4.45 14.88
N ILE A 129 -20.01 -4.37 13.73
CA ILE A 129 -19.34 -4.68 12.46
C ILE A 129 -18.34 -3.55 12.15
N GLY A 130 -17.06 -3.89 12.05
CA GLY A 130 -15.93 -3.01 11.78
C GLY A 130 -15.51 -2.14 12.97
N SER A 131 -16.04 -2.38 14.17
CA SER A 131 -15.70 -1.61 15.38
C SER A 131 -16.27 -2.24 16.65
N TYR A 132 -16.17 -1.54 17.78
CA TYR A 132 -16.80 -1.92 19.04
C TYR A 132 -17.20 -0.66 19.81
N TRP A 133 -18.06 -0.82 20.81
CA TRP A 133 -18.37 0.25 21.74
C TRP A 133 -18.29 -0.24 23.19
N CYS A 134 -17.93 0.68 24.08
CA CYS A 134 -17.78 0.40 25.50
C CYS A 134 -18.95 1.03 26.26
N GLN A 135 -19.63 0.20 27.03
CA GLN A 135 -20.60 0.64 28.02
C GLN A 135 -19.88 0.83 29.36
N CYS A 136 -19.68 2.09 29.72
CA CYS A 136 -18.95 2.46 30.92
C CYS A 136 -19.80 2.35 32.20
N SER A 137 -19.18 1.90 33.29
CA SER A 137 -19.81 1.85 34.61
C SER A 137 -20.07 3.26 35.18
N PRO A 138 -21.05 3.43 36.09
CA PRO A 138 -21.32 4.73 36.72
C PRO A 138 -20.07 5.35 37.33
N GLY A 139 -19.78 6.62 37.00
CA GLY A 139 -18.56 7.32 37.46
C GLY A 139 -17.39 7.30 36.46
N SER A 140 -17.55 6.64 35.32
CA SER A 140 -16.60 6.70 34.19
C SER A 140 -17.25 7.26 32.92
N THR A 141 -16.45 7.75 31.99
CA THR A 141 -16.90 8.32 30.72
C THR A 141 -16.17 7.72 29.53
N ASN A 142 -16.79 7.82 28.36
CA ASN A 142 -16.23 7.35 27.09
C ASN A 142 -15.14 8.31 26.58
N TYR A 143 -13.97 7.76 26.24
CA TYR A 143 -12.84 8.46 25.65
C TYR A 143 -12.34 7.69 24.41
N GLY A 144 -11.86 8.39 23.39
CA GLY A 144 -11.45 7.80 22.09
C GLY A 144 -12.48 7.95 20.96
N HIS A 145 -12.12 7.54 19.74
CA HIS A 145 -13.00 7.64 18.57
C HIS A 145 -14.27 6.81 18.79
N LYS A 146 -15.42 7.47 18.92
CA LYS A 146 -16.75 6.85 19.12
C LYS A 146 -16.94 6.04 20.42
N GLY A 147 -16.17 6.30 21.47
CA GLY A 147 -16.40 5.68 22.80
C GLY A 147 -15.86 4.27 22.95
N THR A 148 -14.68 4.03 22.38
CA THR A 148 -13.98 2.74 22.41
C THR A 148 -13.14 2.51 23.67
N LYS A 149 -13.21 3.40 24.68
CA LYS A 149 -12.48 3.24 25.93
C LYS A 149 -13.21 3.93 27.07
N CYS A 150 -13.28 3.29 28.23
CA CYS A 150 -13.76 3.93 29.46
C CYS A 150 -12.59 4.53 30.24
N VAL A 151 -12.75 5.76 30.70
CA VAL A 151 -11.82 6.42 31.63
C VAL A 151 -12.59 6.91 32.85
N GLU A 152 -12.02 6.74 34.03
CA GLU A 152 -12.60 7.29 35.25
C GLU A 152 -12.74 8.81 35.15
N LEU A 153 -13.83 9.35 35.71
CA LEU A 153 -13.95 10.78 35.97
C LEU A 153 -13.07 11.16 37.17
N SER A 154 -11.76 10.91 37.09
CA SER A 154 -10.83 11.52 38.04
C SER A 154 -10.72 13.00 37.68
N CYS A 155 -11.38 13.86 38.45
CA CYS A 155 -10.94 15.24 38.59
C CYS A 155 -9.56 15.19 39.25
N ASP A 156 -8.50 15.09 38.45
CA ASP A 156 -7.14 15.26 38.96
C ASP A 156 -7.01 16.73 39.41
N PRO A 157 -6.82 17.01 40.72
CA PRO A 157 -6.66 18.38 41.20
C PRO A 157 -5.43 19.08 40.58
N GLN A 158 -4.48 18.32 40.02
CA GLN A 158 -3.26 18.87 39.43
C GLN A 158 -3.45 19.38 37.99
N GLU A 159 -4.51 18.95 37.27
CA GLU A 159 -4.85 19.45 35.93
C GLU A 159 -6.07 20.40 35.92
N ALA A 160 -6.59 20.73 37.10
CA ALA A 160 -7.69 21.70 37.24
C ALA A 160 -7.20 23.13 36.92
N GLN A 161 -7.30 23.53 35.64
CA GLN A 161 -7.13 24.93 35.26
C GLN A 161 -8.41 25.73 35.60
N PRO A 162 -8.33 26.81 36.40
CA PRO A 162 -9.48 27.67 36.65
C PRO A 162 -10.05 28.20 35.32
N GLY A 163 -11.31 27.89 35.02
CA GLY A 163 -12.02 28.37 33.83
C GLY A 163 -12.15 27.38 32.66
N LYS A 164 -11.61 26.16 32.74
CA LYS A 164 -11.89 25.12 31.74
C LYS A 164 -13.03 24.20 32.19
N VAL A 165 -14.26 24.57 31.83
CA VAL A 165 -15.42 23.67 31.90
C VAL A 165 -15.29 22.63 30.79
N LYS A 166 -15.32 21.33 31.14
CA LYS A 166 -15.48 20.28 30.13
C LYS A 166 -16.84 20.48 29.44
N PRO A 167 -16.91 20.42 28.10
CA PRO A 167 -18.18 20.60 27.40
C PRO A 167 -19.19 19.53 27.86
N LEU A 168 -20.35 19.99 28.33
CA LEU A 168 -21.53 19.16 28.54
C LEU A 168 -22.02 18.69 27.18
N PHE A 169 -21.77 17.44 26.82
CA PHE A 169 -22.45 16.82 25.68
C PHE A 169 -23.82 16.32 26.15
N LEU A 170 -24.88 16.95 25.67
CA LEU A 170 -26.24 16.43 25.76
C LEU A 170 -26.29 15.05 25.10
N GLN A 171 -26.57 14.00 25.87
CA GLN A 171 -26.97 12.71 25.32
C GLN A 171 -28.46 12.76 25.03
N TYR A 172 -28.83 12.52 23.76
CA TYR A 172 -30.21 12.24 23.39
C TYR A 172 -30.56 10.81 23.86
N ILE A 173 -31.73 10.69 24.52
CA ILE A 173 -32.39 9.42 24.87
C ILE A 173 -32.98 8.81 23.60
#